data_AF-A0A9Q7TS65-F1
#
_entry.id   AF-A0A9Q7TS65-F1
#
_cell.length_a   1.000
_cell.length_b   1.000
_cell.length_c   1.000
_cell.angle_alpha   90.00
_cell.angle_beta   90.00
_cell.angle_gamma   90.00
#
_symmetry.space_group_name_H-M   'P 1'
#
loop_
_entity.id
_entity.type
_entity.pdbx_description
1 polymer ?
#
loop_
_entity_poly.entity_id
_entity_poly.type
_entity_poly.pdbx_seq_one_letter_code
_entity_poly.pdbx_strand_id
1 'polypeptide(L)'
;MSTTTLPSQRRQTKLPLGLQPYHITFALYLSTIVILGTAYSVLYGTHLQNVRISSGAISAADSQFPSTFPGATVAPASVQNRVDGNTNLGPIPPTILLLPHHALNYWANRKNIVNQIFVKNAWLWTTLAWALQLFFLRLAPASTTPTSTSARPRTSAAVASRNTINNKKDEDAISQTAQQATITSPMSISVLRYVIATGIWLLFADWFFGPPLSERILTATGAVCVPSGDPQSSPVEELYCRTRTPLSYSTHPALFSSSSLRSKSIRAMWKGGHDISGHTFIMVLSALLLLEDISPYLAALLGPDSLIVKSLLPQGTWLQAAARTNWTPAAKGAVAATLGLVGLWSWMLLNTAIYFHTPQEKVSGLFVGLAAWLLLPKGN
;
A
#
# COMPACT_ATOMS: atom_id res chain seq x y z
N MET A 1 1.90 3.75 58.14
CA MET A 1 1.54 4.66 57.03
C MET A 1 2.60 4.51 55.95
N SER A 2 2.34 3.67 54.94
CA SER A 2 3.25 3.49 53.81
C SER A 2 2.62 4.20 52.62
N THR A 3 3.12 5.38 52.30
CA THR A 3 2.69 6.17 51.14
C THR A 3 3.17 5.49 49.87
N THR A 4 2.27 4.79 49.19
CA THR A 4 2.48 4.27 47.84
C THR A 4 2.47 5.45 46.87
N THR A 5 3.65 5.87 46.43
CA THR A 5 3.82 6.85 45.35
C THR A 5 3.35 6.23 44.04
N LEU A 6 2.25 6.73 43.50
CA LEU A 6 1.81 6.43 42.13
C LEU A 6 2.94 6.84 41.15
N PRO A 7 3.35 5.97 40.21
CA PRO A 7 4.38 6.34 39.26
C PRO A 7 3.88 7.49 38.39
N SER A 8 4.66 8.57 38.30
CA SER A 8 4.35 9.73 37.49
C SER A 8 4.04 9.29 36.06
N GLN A 9 2.84 9.57 35.57
CA GLN A 9 2.52 9.47 34.15
C GLN A 9 3.53 10.32 33.37
N ARG A 10 4.52 9.66 32.76
CA ARG A 10 5.49 10.30 31.87
C ARG A 10 4.68 11.01 30.80
N ARG A 11 4.66 12.34 30.85
CA ARG A 11 3.94 13.21 29.92
C ARG A 11 4.46 12.92 28.52
N GLN A 12 3.76 12.05 27.78
CA GLN A 12 4.14 11.71 26.43
C GLN A 12 4.03 12.99 25.61
N THR A 13 5.17 13.46 25.13
CA THR A 13 5.24 14.55 24.16
C THR A 13 4.52 14.07 22.91
N LYS A 14 3.25 14.44 22.76
CA LYS A 14 2.49 14.20 21.54
C LYS A 14 3.19 14.96 20.42
N LEU A 15 3.64 14.24 19.38
CA LEU A 15 4.18 14.86 18.18
C LEU A 15 3.07 15.69 17.50
N PRO A 16 3.41 16.66 16.62
CA PRO A 16 2.41 17.35 15.82
C PRO A 16 1.51 16.35 15.08
N LEU A 17 0.25 16.73 14.84
CA LEU A 17 -0.80 15.88 14.23
C LEU A 17 -1.20 14.63 15.06
N GLY A 18 -0.80 14.54 16.34
CA GLY A 18 -1.18 13.43 17.21
C GLY A 18 -0.41 12.13 16.94
N LEU A 19 0.72 12.21 16.24
CA LEU A 19 1.59 11.06 16.01
C LEU A 19 2.23 10.58 17.33
N GLN A 20 2.44 9.27 17.38
CA GLN A 20 3.25 8.57 18.39
C GLN A 20 4.54 8.03 17.75
N PRO A 21 5.60 7.76 18.51
CA PRO A 21 6.89 7.30 17.97
C PRO A 21 6.83 6.10 17.01
N TYR A 22 5.99 5.08 17.29
CA TYR A 22 5.86 3.93 16.38
C TYR A 22 5.38 4.31 14.99
N HIS A 23 4.59 5.39 14.85
CA HIS A 23 4.11 5.83 13.54
C HIS A 23 5.29 6.25 12.65
N ILE A 24 6.26 6.96 13.24
CA ILE A 24 7.50 7.34 12.55
C ILE A 24 8.24 6.07 12.16
N THR A 25 8.34 5.08 13.06
CA THR A 25 9.04 3.83 12.74
C THR A 25 8.37 3.05 11.59
N PHE A 26 7.04 2.97 11.56
CA PHE A 26 6.32 2.31 10.46
C PHE A 26 6.53 3.02 9.12
N ALA A 27 6.44 4.35 9.11
CA ALA A 27 6.69 5.16 7.93
C ALA A 27 8.14 5.01 7.43
N LEU A 28 9.12 5.07 8.35
CA LEU A 28 10.54 4.89 8.03
C LEU A 28 10.84 3.48 7.52
N TYR A 29 10.23 2.44 8.10
CA TYR A 29 10.41 1.06 7.67
C TYR A 29 10.03 0.87 6.20
N LEU A 30 8.82 1.29 5.80
CA LEU A 30 8.37 1.16 4.41
C LEU A 30 9.12 2.12 3.47
N SER A 31 9.44 3.33 3.93
CA SER A 31 10.24 4.28 3.14
C SER A 31 11.63 3.71 2.84
N THR A 32 12.25 3.07 3.82
CA THR A 32 13.56 2.42 3.67
C THR A 32 13.52 1.31 2.64
N ILE A 33 12.46 0.50 2.61
CA ILE A 33 12.27 -0.54 1.57
C ILE A 33 12.27 0.07 0.17
N VAL A 34 11.51 1.15 -0.03
CA VAL A 34 11.42 1.80 -1.34
C VAL A 34 12.74 2.47 -1.71
N ILE A 35 13.38 3.19 -0.77
CA ILE A 35 14.65 3.88 -1.02
C ILE A 35 15.76 2.89 -1.36
N LEU A 36 15.95 1.84 -0.55
CA LEU A 36 16.98 0.83 -0.79
C LEU A 36 16.71 0.03 -2.07
N GLY A 37 15.46 -0.37 -2.31
CA GLY A 37 15.08 -1.06 -3.55
C GLY A 37 15.27 -0.18 -4.78
N THR A 38 14.98 1.12 -4.69
CA THR A 38 15.20 2.08 -5.77
C THR A 38 16.69 2.32 -6.00
N ALA A 39 17.49 2.47 -4.92
CA ALA A 39 18.94 2.59 -5.02
C ALA A 39 19.56 1.36 -5.69
N TYR A 40 19.15 0.15 -5.28
CA TYR A 40 19.51 -1.09 -5.95
C TYR A 40 19.13 -1.04 -7.44
N SER A 41 17.88 -0.64 -7.74
CA SER A 41 17.39 -0.58 -9.12
C SER A 41 18.18 0.38 -10.01
N VAL A 42 18.66 1.48 -9.44
CA VAL A 42 19.54 2.46 -10.12
C VAL A 42 20.94 1.86 -10.32
N LEU A 43 21.54 1.29 -9.28
CA LEU A 43 22.89 0.72 -9.32
C LEU A 43 23.02 -0.44 -10.31
N TYR A 44 21.99 -1.31 -10.38
CA TYR A 44 21.99 -2.50 -11.24
C TYR A 44 21.21 -2.30 -12.55
N GLY A 45 20.73 -1.08 -12.84
CA GLY A 45 20.08 -0.75 -14.10
C GLY A 45 18.73 -1.44 -14.37
N THR A 46 18.10 -2.09 -13.38
CA THR A 46 16.83 -2.80 -13.57
C THR A 46 15.66 -1.88 -13.94
N HIS A 47 15.77 -0.58 -13.63
CA HIS A 47 14.78 0.44 -14.01
C HIS A 47 14.87 0.88 -15.47
N LEU A 48 15.98 0.62 -16.17
CA LEU A 48 16.26 1.21 -17.50
C LEU A 48 15.18 0.86 -18.52
N GLN A 49 14.65 -0.36 -18.48
CA GLN A 49 13.55 -0.75 -19.37
C GLN A 49 12.26 0.02 -19.07
N ASN A 50 11.97 0.30 -17.79
CA ASN A 50 10.81 1.12 -17.42
C ASN A 50 11.00 2.57 -17.88
N VAL A 51 12.22 3.12 -17.81
CA VAL A 51 12.54 4.45 -18.35
C VAL A 51 12.33 4.49 -19.86
N ARG A 52 12.81 3.50 -20.61
CA ARG A 52 12.60 3.44 -22.08
C ARG A 52 11.12 3.37 -22.48
N ILE A 53 10.34 2.60 -21.72
CA ILE A 53 8.89 2.48 -21.93
C ILE A 53 8.20 3.83 -21.63
N SER A 54 8.61 4.50 -20.54
CA SER A 54 8.06 5.77 -20.09
C SER A 54 8.47 6.93 -21.01
N SER A 55 9.73 7.00 -21.47
CA SER A 55 10.27 8.11 -22.28
C SER A 55 9.94 8.06 -23.77
N GLY A 56 9.23 7.02 -24.24
CA GLY A 56 8.90 6.85 -25.67
C GLY A 56 10.10 6.47 -26.56
N ALA A 57 11.31 6.35 -26.01
CA ALA A 57 12.52 5.97 -26.73
C ALA A 57 12.60 4.44 -26.92
N ILE A 58 11.73 3.89 -27.75
CA ILE A 58 11.96 2.57 -28.35
C ILE A 58 12.41 2.83 -29.79
N SER A 59 13.73 2.75 -30.02
CA SER A 59 14.27 2.47 -31.34
C SER A 59 13.86 1.05 -31.73
N ALA A 60 13.41 0.86 -32.96
CA ALA A 60 12.78 -0.35 -33.50
C ALA A 60 13.64 -1.63 -33.55
N ALA A 61 14.62 -1.81 -32.65
CA ALA A 61 15.57 -2.93 -32.70
C ALA A 61 15.27 -4.10 -31.75
N ASP A 62 14.39 -3.95 -30.74
CA ASP A 62 14.21 -4.98 -29.70
C ASP A 62 12.93 -5.85 -29.85
N SER A 63 12.23 -5.78 -30.99
CA SER A 63 11.10 -6.67 -31.27
C SER A 63 11.54 -7.98 -31.94
N GLN A 64 12.57 -8.64 -31.41
CA GLN A 64 12.93 -10.00 -31.83
C GLN A 64 12.86 -10.93 -30.63
N PHE A 65 11.64 -11.39 -30.33
CA PHE A 65 11.45 -12.70 -29.71
C PHE A 65 11.78 -13.76 -30.77
N PRO A 66 12.80 -14.62 -30.60
CA PRO A 66 12.90 -15.82 -31.40
C PRO A 66 12.06 -16.90 -30.72
N SER A 67 10.93 -17.22 -31.33
CA SER A 67 10.37 -18.56 -31.26
C SER A 67 11.41 -19.54 -31.83
N THR A 68 11.79 -20.54 -31.01
CA THR A 68 12.28 -21.89 -31.39
C THR A 68 13.56 -22.03 -32.23
N PHE A 69 14.54 -22.79 -31.71
CA PHE A 69 15.58 -23.53 -32.47
C PHE A 69 14.95 -24.46 -33.54
N PRO A 70 15.65 -24.95 -34.60
CA PRO A 70 17.11 -25.17 -34.72
C PRO A 70 17.79 -24.77 -36.07
N GLY A 71 19.11 -24.60 -36.02
CA GLY A 71 20.06 -24.87 -37.12
C GLY A 71 20.08 -23.93 -38.34
N ALA A 72 21.07 -23.02 -38.40
CA ALA A 72 21.89 -22.74 -39.59
C ALA A 72 22.84 -21.56 -39.31
N THR A 73 24.12 -21.80 -39.57
CA THR A 73 25.21 -20.84 -39.80
C THR A 73 24.83 -19.77 -40.84
N VAL A 74 25.18 -18.50 -40.63
CA VAL A 74 25.80 -17.54 -41.60
C VAL A 74 26.15 -16.23 -40.86
N ALA A 75 27.38 -15.72 -41.03
CA ALA A 75 27.83 -14.35 -40.77
C ALA A 75 28.08 -13.64 -42.13
N PRO A 76 28.49 -12.35 -42.24
CA PRO A 76 28.23 -11.11 -41.49
C PRO A 76 27.80 -9.91 -42.42
N ALA A 77 27.85 -8.66 -41.88
CA ALA A 77 27.79 -7.32 -42.52
C ALA A 77 26.41 -6.62 -42.53
N SER A 78 26.29 -5.29 -42.35
CA SER A 78 27.18 -4.20 -42.78
C SER A 78 27.08 -2.91 -41.94
N VAL A 79 28.12 -2.10 -42.13
CA VAL A 79 28.43 -0.78 -41.58
C VAL A 79 27.55 0.32 -42.19
N GLN A 80 26.94 1.17 -41.37
CA GLN A 80 26.57 2.53 -41.79
C GLN A 80 26.94 3.55 -40.71
N ASN A 81 27.96 4.35 -41.01
CA ASN A 81 28.27 5.61 -40.36
C ASN A 81 27.21 6.66 -40.75
N ARG A 82 26.62 7.37 -39.79
CA ARG A 82 26.18 8.75 -40.00
C ARG A 82 26.24 9.55 -38.71
N VAL A 83 27.10 10.57 -38.76
CA VAL A 83 27.37 11.61 -37.77
C VAL A 83 26.12 12.47 -37.57
N ASP A 84 25.82 12.83 -36.31
CA ASP A 84 25.35 14.17 -35.89
C ASP A 84 25.26 14.25 -34.33
N GLY A 85 25.84 15.30 -33.74
CA GLY A 85 25.47 15.82 -32.41
C GLY A 85 26.21 15.29 -31.17
N ASN A 86 27.32 15.95 -30.80
CA ASN A 86 28.08 15.70 -29.57
C ASN A 86 27.28 16.02 -28.28
N THR A 87 26.86 15.00 -27.56
CA THR A 87 27.01 14.93 -26.09
C THR A 87 27.79 13.66 -25.76
N ASN A 88 29.08 13.82 -25.48
CA ASN A 88 29.98 12.75 -25.07
C ASN A 88 29.54 12.17 -23.71
N LEU A 89 28.69 11.14 -23.72
CA LEU A 89 28.84 10.05 -22.77
C LEU A 89 29.77 9.04 -23.43
N GLY A 90 30.95 8.85 -22.85
CA GLY A 90 31.91 7.85 -23.30
C GLY A 90 31.28 6.44 -23.35
N PRO A 91 31.90 5.50 -24.07
CA PRO A 91 31.39 4.14 -24.18
C PRO A 91 31.25 3.56 -22.77
N ILE A 92 30.01 3.35 -22.34
CA ILE A 92 29.69 2.65 -21.09
C ILE A 92 30.32 1.27 -21.23
N PRO A 93 31.11 0.80 -20.24
CA PRO A 93 31.83 -0.46 -20.34
C PRO A 93 30.87 -1.62 -20.70
N PRO A 94 31.29 -2.58 -21.54
CA PRO A 94 30.45 -3.64 -22.09
C PRO A 94 29.92 -4.65 -21.05
N THR A 95 30.12 -4.41 -19.75
CA THR A 95 29.68 -5.28 -18.66
C THR A 95 28.20 -5.09 -18.26
N ILE A 96 27.46 -4.14 -18.86
CA ILE A 96 26.04 -3.86 -18.51
C ILE A 96 25.05 -4.44 -19.52
N LEU A 97 25.51 -5.07 -20.60
CA LEU A 97 24.63 -5.88 -21.45
C LEU A 97 24.39 -7.23 -20.78
N LEU A 98 23.36 -7.28 -19.94
CA LEU A 98 22.71 -8.54 -19.59
C LEU A 98 22.48 -9.32 -20.88
N LEU A 99 23.14 -10.48 -21.01
CA LEU A 99 22.93 -11.43 -22.07
C LEU A 99 21.41 -11.64 -22.29
N PRO A 100 20.92 -11.77 -23.54
CA PRO A 100 19.49 -11.84 -23.86
C PRO A 100 18.79 -13.14 -23.40
N HIS A 101 19.40 -13.91 -22.48
CA HIS A 101 18.94 -15.23 -22.05
C HIS A 101 18.79 -15.39 -20.53
N HIS A 102 18.72 -14.31 -19.76
CA HIS A 102 18.34 -14.43 -18.36
C HIS A 102 16.82 -14.52 -18.25
N ALA A 103 16.32 -15.73 -17.97
CA ALA A 103 14.97 -15.93 -17.47
C ALA A 103 14.73 -14.88 -16.38
N LEU A 104 13.76 -13.98 -16.59
CA LEU A 104 13.41 -12.97 -15.60
C LEU A 104 13.21 -13.68 -14.26
N ASN A 105 13.89 -13.20 -13.21
CA ASN A 105 13.68 -13.68 -11.84
C ASN A 105 12.17 -13.79 -11.59
N TYR A 106 11.72 -14.83 -10.89
CA TYR A 106 10.30 -15.10 -10.65
C TYR A 106 9.50 -13.83 -10.27
N TRP A 107 10.10 -12.99 -9.42
CA TRP A 107 9.52 -11.73 -8.93
C TRP A 107 9.51 -10.57 -9.93
N ALA A 108 10.39 -10.59 -10.93
CA ALA A 108 10.39 -9.65 -12.06
C ALA A 108 9.29 -9.97 -13.09
N ASN A 109 8.71 -11.18 -13.05
CA ASN A 109 7.59 -11.54 -13.92
C ASN A 109 6.26 -11.04 -13.34
N ARG A 110 5.60 -10.09 -14.02
CA ARG A 110 4.28 -9.54 -13.63
C ARG A 110 3.15 -10.58 -13.61
N LYS A 111 3.35 -11.75 -14.21
CA LYS A 111 2.37 -12.85 -14.24
C LYS A 111 2.61 -13.93 -13.19
N ASN A 112 3.56 -13.71 -12.27
CA ASN A 112 3.80 -14.67 -11.20
C ASN A 112 2.55 -14.84 -10.30
N ILE A 113 2.43 -16.01 -9.66
CA ILE A 113 1.23 -16.41 -8.92
C ILE A 113 0.94 -15.44 -7.78
N VAL A 114 1.97 -15.01 -7.05
CA VAL A 114 1.82 -14.07 -5.93
C VAL A 114 1.27 -12.73 -6.43
N ASN A 115 1.76 -12.23 -7.57
CA ASN A 115 1.26 -10.99 -8.15
C ASN A 115 -0.20 -11.11 -8.61
N GLN A 116 -0.55 -12.22 -9.25
CA GLN A 116 -1.90 -12.47 -9.77
C GLN A 116 -2.94 -12.60 -8.66
N ILE A 117 -2.59 -13.30 -7.56
CA ILE A 117 -3.53 -13.59 -6.47
C ILE A 117 -3.57 -12.44 -5.46
N PHE A 118 -2.41 -11.96 -5.01
CA PHE A 118 -2.32 -11.02 -3.90
C PHE A 118 -2.25 -9.59 -4.37
N VAL A 119 -1.26 -9.25 -5.20
CA VAL A 119 -0.98 -7.85 -5.52
C VAL A 119 -2.09 -7.19 -6.34
N LYS A 120 -2.60 -7.88 -7.36
CA LYS A 120 -3.74 -7.38 -8.16
C LYS A 120 -5.01 -7.18 -7.33
N ASN A 121 -5.16 -7.95 -6.24
CA ASN A 121 -6.30 -7.88 -5.33
C ASN A 121 -5.88 -7.35 -3.96
N ALA A 122 -4.86 -6.48 -3.88
CA ALA A 122 -4.26 -6.09 -2.61
C ALA A 122 -5.26 -5.51 -1.62
N TRP A 123 -6.20 -4.68 -2.12
CA TRP A 123 -7.24 -4.09 -1.28
C TRP A 123 -8.23 -5.11 -0.72
N LEU A 124 -8.57 -6.15 -1.49
CA LEU A 124 -9.43 -7.25 -1.03
C LEU A 124 -8.80 -7.96 0.18
N TRP A 125 -7.53 -8.36 0.06
CA TRP A 125 -6.80 -9.01 1.15
C TRP A 125 -6.61 -8.11 2.36
N THR A 126 -6.37 -6.82 2.14
CA THR A 126 -6.30 -5.80 3.20
C THR A 126 -7.63 -5.69 3.94
N THR A 127 -8.73 -5.65 3.20
CA THR A 127 -10.10 -5.61 3.75
C THR A 127 -10.42 -6.85 4.56
N LEU A 128 -10.06 -8.04 4.06
CA LEU A 128 -10.26 -9.29 4.77
C LEU A 128 -9.48 -9.32 6.09
N ALA A 129 -8.19 -8.94 6.07
CA ALA A 129 -7.36 -8.87 7.27
C ALA A 129 -7.90 -7.84 8.28
N TRP A 130 -8.35 -6.67 7.82
CA TRP A 130 -8.98 -5.67 8.67
C TRP A 130 -10.30 -6.18 9.29
N ALA A 131 -11.16 -6.83 8.51
CA ALA A 131 -12.43 -7.37 8.98
C ALA A 131 -12.22 -8.49 10.03
N LEU A 132 -11.25 -9.38 9.80
CA LEU A 132 -10.89 -10.42 10.78
C LEU A 132 -10.41 -9.80 12.10
N GLN A 133 -9.59 -8.75 12.05
CA GLN A 133 -9.16 -8.03 13.25
C GLN A 133 -10.33 -7.33 13.94
N LEU A 134 -11.21 -6.67 13.19
CA LEU A 134 -12.39 -6.01 13.75
C LEU A 134 -13.26 -7.03 14.51
N PHE A 135 -13.53 -8.18 13.88
CA PHE A 135 -14.35 -9.23 14.46
C PHE A 135 -13.71 -9.88 15.69
N PHE A 136 -12.47 -10.38 15.57
CA PHE A 136 -11.85 -11.17 16.64
C PHE A 136 -11.22 -10.35 17.75
N LEU A 137 -10.85 -9.09 17.52
CA LEU A 137 -10.17 -8.25 18.53
C LEU A 137 -11.06 -7.19 19.15
N ARG A 138 -12.13 -6.74 18.46
CA ARG A 138 -12.96 -5.60 18.90
C ARG A 138 -14.43 -5.94 19.11
N LEU A 139 -14.97 -6.94 18.40
CA LEU A 139 -16.37 -7.36 18.54
C LEU A 139 -16.55 -8.60 19.43
N ALA A 140 -15.50 -9.39 19.66
CA ALA A 140 -15.57 -10.57 20.52
C ALA A 140 -15.87 -10.13 21.97
N PRO A 141 -16.92 -10.69 22.62
CA PRO A 141 -17.24 -10.36 24.00
C PRO A 141 -16.03 -10.69 24.89
N ALA A 142 -15.60 -9.72 25.69
CA ALA A 142 -14.67 -9.99 26.78
C ALA A 142 -15.35 -11.00 27.72
N SER A 143 -14.70 -12.13 28.00
CA SER A 143 -15.20 -13.11 28.96
C SER A 143 -15.38 -12.40 30.30
N THR A 144 -16.62 -12.06 30.66
CA THR A 144 -16.95 -11.65 32.01
C THR A 144 -16.73 -12.86 32.90
N THR A 145 -15.56 -12.99 33.47
CA THR A 145 -15.36 -13.91 34.59
C THR A 145 -16.25 -13.39 35.71
N PRO A 146 -17.31 -14.12 36.14
CA PRO A 146 -18.07 -13.70 37.30
C PRO A 146 -17.13 -13.84 38.49
N THR A 147 -16.60 -12.71 38.97
CA THR A 147 -16.03 -12.65 40.31
C THR A 147 -17.20 -12.82 41.26
N SER A 148 -17.45 -14.05 41.67
CA SER A 148 -18.32 -14.38 42.79
C SER A 148 -17.65 -13.94 44.10
N THR A 149 -17.48 -12.64 44.28
CA THR A 149 -17.30 -12.10 45.63
C THR A 149 -18.64 -12.24 46.33
N SER A 150 -18.78 -13.36 47.04
CA SER A 150 -19.78 -13.59 48.08
C SER A 150 -19.68 -12.46 49.11
N ALA A 151 -20.41 -11.37 48.87
CA ALA A 151 -20.61 -10.30 49.83
C ALA A 151 -21.85 -10.65 50.67
N ARG A 152 -21.59 -11.30 51.81
CA ARG A 152 -22.56 -11.54 52.87
C ARG A 152 -23.17 -10.18 53.31
N PRO A 153 -24.49 -9.99 53.28
CA PRO A 153 -25.09 -8.74 53.72
C PRO A 153 -25.07 -8.67 55.24
N ARG A 154 -24.33 -7.70 55.80
CA ARG A 154 -24.50 -7.26 57.19
C ARG A 154 -25.61 -6.21 57.21
N THR A 155 -26.69 -6.56 57.91
CA THR A 155 -27.79 -5.70 58.28
C THR A 155 -27.32 -4.62 59.27
N SER A 156 -27.59 -3.35 58.99
CA SER A 156 -27.81 -2.31 60.00
C SER A 156 -28.61 -1.17 59.39
N ALA A 157 -29.53 -0.63 60.20
CA ALA A 157 -30.66 0.18 59.78
C ALA A 157 -30.33 1.66 59.53
N ALA A 158 -31.13 2.21 58.60
CA ALA A 158 -31.62 3.57 58.41
C ALA A 158 -31.15 4.73 59.32
N VAL A 159 -30.75 5.84 58.68
CA VAL A 159 -31.27 7.20 58.99
C VAL A 159 -31.41 7.96 57.66
N ALA A 160 -32.59 8.52 57.43
CA ALA A 160 -32.96 9.31 56.26
C ALA A 160 -32.42 10.74 56.31
N SER A 161 -32.09 11.33 55.16
CA SER A 161 -32.34 12.76 54.92
C SER A 161 -32.43 13.09 53.43
N ARG A 162 -33.34 14.02 53.14
CA ARG A 162 -33.83 14.51 51.84
C ARG A 162 -32.71 15.07 50.95
N ASN A 163 -32.82 14.85 49.64
CA ASN A 163 -33.20 15.93 48.73
C ASN A 163 -33.52 15.41 47.32
N THR A 164 -34.72 15.77 46.88
CA THR A 164 -35.22 15.70 45.51
C THR A 164 -34.56 16.82 44.69
N ILE A 165 -34.52 16.60 43.37
CA ILE A 165 -34.13 17.52 42.28
C ILE A 165 -32.64 17.45 41.91
N ASN A 166 -32.31 16.59 40.93
CA ASN A 166 -31.32 16.85 39.87
C ASN A 166 -31.34 15.80 38.72
N ASN A 167 -32.48 15.20 38.37
CA ASN A 167 -32.50 14.13 37.36
C ASN A 167 -32.23 14.60 35.91
N LYS A 168 -32.25 15.91 35.62
CA LYS A 168 -32.05 16.41 34.24
C LYS A 168 -30.58 16.59 33.85
N LYS A 169 -29.69 16.88 34.81
CA LYS A 169 -28.26 17.08 34.53
C LYS A 169 -27.52 15.75 34.38
N ASP A 170 -28.00 14.70 35.06
CA ASP A 170 -27.43 13.37 34.97
C ASP A 170 -27.83 12.66 33.68
N GLU A 171 -29.06 12.82 33.18
CA GLU A 171 -29.45 12.29 31.85
C GLU A 171 -28.67 12.93 30.70
N ASP A 172 -28.44 14.25 30.74
CA ASP A 172 -27.64 14.95 29.72
C ASP A 172 -26.15 14.60 29.83
N ALA A 173 -25.60 14.46 31.04
CA ALA A 173 -24.21 14.04 31.25
C ALA A 173 -23.98 12.56 30.90
N ILE A 174 -24.91 11.67 31.20
CA ILE A 174 -24.86 10.25 30.83
C ILE A 174 -25.04 10.10 29.32
N SER A 175 -25.96 10.86 28.70
CA SER A 175 -26.17 10.84 27.25
C SER A 175 -24.98 11.41 26.49
N GLN A 176 -24.40 12.53 26.96
CA GLN A 176 -23.17 13.08 26.38
C GLN A 176 -21.97 12.15 26.60
N THR A 177 -21.82 11.55 27.78
CA THR A 177 -20.73 10.58 28.03
C THR A 177 -20.90 9.32 27.19
N ALA A 178 -22.13 8.83 27.01
CA ALA A 178 -22.43 7.68 26.16
C ALA A 178 -22.25 8.00 24.65
N GLN A 179 -22.69 9.17 24.18
CA GLN A 179 -22.47 9.62 22.80
C GLN A 179 -20.99 9.89 22.51
N GLN A 180 -20.27 10.55 23.41
CA GLN A 180 -18.83 10.79 23.31
C GLN A 180 -18.06 9.45 23.34
N ALA A 181 -18.44 8.51 24.21
CA ALA A 181 -17.85 7.17 24.27
C ALA A 181 -18.14 6.30 23.03
N THR A 182 -19.28 6.50 22.36
CA THR A 182 -19.64 5.79 21.12
C THR A 182 -18.84 6.31 19.93
N ILE A 183 -18.64 7.63 19.82
CA ILE A 183 -17.89 8.24 18.72
C ILE A 183 -16.38 7.99 18.84
N THR A 184 -15.83 7.91 20.06
CA THR A 184 -14.38 7.68 20.29
C THR A 184 -14.02 6.24 20.65
N SER A 185 -14.88 5.27 20.35
CA SER A 185 -14.57 3.85 20.61
C SER A 185 -13.40 3.37 19.72
N PRO A 186 -12.55 2.43 20.18
CA PRO A 186 -11.48 1.84 19.36
C PRO A 186 -12.01 1.16 18.08
N MET A 187 -13.29 0.76 18.09
CA MET A 187 -13.99 0.23 16.92
C MET A 187 -14.34 1.33 15.92
N SER A 188 -14.98 2.42 16.36
CA SER A 188 -15.39 3.52 15.47
C SER A 188 -14.18 4.17 14.81
N ILE A 189 -13.05 4.29 15.52
CA ILE A 189 -11.81 4.82 14.93
C ILE A 189 -11.24 3.88 13.85
N SER A 190 -11.19 2.57 14.10
CA SER A 190 -10.73 1.58 13.11
C SER A 190 -11.62 1.57 11.86
N VAL A 191 -12.95 1.65 12.04
CA VAL A 191 -13.90 1.76 10.92
C VAL A 191 -13.70 3.07 10.15
N LEU A 192 -13.56 4.20 10.84
CA LEU A 192 -13.33 5.49 10.20
C LEU A 192 -12.04 5.51 9.39
N ARG A 193 -10.95 4.94 9.92
CA ARG A 193 -9.69 4.76 9.18
C ARG A 193 -9.89 3.95 7.91
N TYR A 194 -10.55 2.80 8.01
CA TYR A 194 -10.81 1.93 6.86
C TYR A 194 -11.64 2.65 5.80
N VAL A 195 -12.69 3.38 6.20
CA VAL A 195 -13.54 4.14 5.28
C VAL A 195 -12.75 5.25 4.58
N ILE A 196 -11.96 6.04 5.31
CA ILE A 196 -11.13 7.11 4.71
C ILE A 196 -10.08 6.50 3.77
N ALA A 197 -9.40 5.43 4.19
CA ALA A 197 -8.39 4.77 3.37
C ALA A 197 -9.00 4.19 2.08
N THR A 198 -10.19 3.59 2.16
CA THR A 198 -10.95 3.10 1.00
C THR A 198 -11.32 4.25 0.08
N GLY A 199 -11.82 5.36 0.64
CA GLY A 199 -12.14 6.56 -0.12
C GLY A 199 -10.94 7.11 -0.88
N ILE A 200 -9.78 7.24 -0.22
CA ILE A 200 -8.54 7.71 -0.87
C ILE A 200 -8.07 6.74 -1.95
N TRP A 201 -8.10 5.42 -1.70
CA TRP A 201 -7.76 4.43 -2.70
C TRP A 201 -8.68 4.50 -3.93
N LEU A 202 -10.00 4.57 -3.74
CA LEU A 202 -10.97 4.69 -4.83
C LEU A 202 -10.77 6.00 -5.61
N LEU A 203 -10.51 7.13 -4.94
CA LEU A 203 -10.20 8.39 -5.63
C LEU A 203 -8.92 8.28 -6.48
N PHE A 204 -7.92 7.57 -5.99
CA PHE A 204 -6.66 7.38 -6.70
C PHE A 204 -6.76 6.40 -7.87
N ALA A 205 -7.47 5.28 -7.70
CA ALA A 205 -7.48 4.15 -8.62
C ALA A 205 -8.70 4.12 -9.55
N ASP A 206 -9.88 4.54 -9.11
CA ASP A 206 -11.17 4.24 -9.76
C ASP A 206 -12.17 5.42 -9.81
N TRP A 207 -11.77 6.66 -9.47
CA TRP A 207 -12.63 7.83 -9.20
C TRP A 207 -14.02 7.84 -9.90
N PHE A 208 -15.08 7.89 -9.08
CA PHE A 208 -16.50 7.85 -9.46
C PHE A 208 -17.02 8.95 -10.43
N PHE A 209 -16.26 10.04 -10.69
CA PHE A 209 -16.69 11.15 -11.56
C PHE A 209 -15.70 11.42 -12.71
N GLY A 210 -15.33 10.35 -13.43
CA GLY A 210 -14.49 10.41 -14.61
C GLY A 210 -13.19 9.60 -14.45
N PRO A 211 -12.09 10.04 -15.07
CA PRO A 211 -10.83 9.29 -15.00
C PRO A 211 -10.26 9.31 -13.59
N PRO A 212 -9.59 8.23 -13.15
CA PRO A 212 -8.96 8.17 -11.84
C PRO A 212 -7.88 9.24 -11.71
N LEU A 213 -7.59 9.67 -10.47
CA LEU A 213 -6.61 10.74 -10.23
C LEU A 213 -5.23 10.39 -10.81
N SER A 214 -4.81 9.13 -10.70
CA SER A 214 -3.57 8.64 -11.31
C SER A 214 -3.49 8.90 -12.81
N GLU A 215 -4.57 8.61 -13.56
CA GLU A 215 -4.63 8.85 -15.01
C GLU A 215 -4.67 10.34 -15.35
N ARG A 216 -5.35 11.16 -14.53
CA ARG A 216 -5.34 12.63 -14.70
C ARG A 216 -3.94 13.21 -14.52
N ILE A 217 -3.17 12.70 -13.55
CA ILE A 217 -1.79 13.13 -13.35
C ILE A 217 -0.93 12.67 -14.54
N LEU A 218 -1.10 11.43 -14.98
CA LEU A 218 -0.38 10.87 -16.13
C LEU A 218 -0.58 11.72 -17.41
N THR A 219 -1.82 12.06 -17.71
CA THR A 219 -2.19 12.86 -18.90
C THR A 219 -1.78 14.33 -18.75
N ALA A 220 -1.98 14.93 -17.57
CA ALA A 220 -1.54 16.29 -17.29
C ALA A 220 -0.01 16.48 -17.35
N THR A 221 0.76 15.40 -17.13
CA THR A 221 2.23 15.41 -17.24
C THR A 221 2.73 15.05 -18.63
N GLY A 222 1.84 14.96 -19.62
CA GLY A 222 2.21 14.86 -21.04
C GLY A 222 2.14 13.44 -21.62
N ALA A 223 1.39 12.52 -20.99
CA ALA A 223 1.15 11.22 -21.60
C ALA A 223 0.25 11.33 -22.85
N VAL A 224 0.59 10.56 -23.87
CA VAL A 224 -0.16 10.44 -25.12
C VAL A 224 -0.61 9.00 -25.34
N CYS A 225 -1.79 8.84 -25.92
CA CYS A 225 -2.33 7.52 -26.25
C CYS A 225 -1.84 7.09 -27.64
N VAL A 226 -1.16 5.94 -27.72
CA VAL A 226 -0.58 5.43 -28.98
C VAL A 226 -0.91 3.93 -29.17
N PRO A 227 -0.92 3.41 -30.40
CA PRO A 227 -1.13 1.98 -30.62
C PRO A 227 0.12 1.18 -30.22
N SER A 228 -0.10 0.03 -29.59
CA SER A 228 0.98 -0.84 -29.11
C SER A 228 1.80 -1.51 -30.21
N GLY A 229 1.31 -1.54 -31.46
CA GLY A 229 1.96 -2.23 -32.59
C GLY A 229 3.10 -1.43 -33.23
N ASP A 230 3.03 -0.10 -33.17
CA ASP A 230 4.10 0.81 -33.58
C ASP A 230 4.07 2.06 -32.67
N PRO A 231 4.95 2.10 -31.66
CA PRO A 231 5.12 3.24 -30.74
C PRO A 231 5.34 4.61 -31.38
N GLN A 232 5.83 4.66 -32.62
CA GLN A 232 6.16 5.89 -33.33
C GLN A 232 5.02 6.38 -34.22
N SER A 233 3.92 5.62 -34.29
CA SER A 233 2.74 6.02 -35.04
C SER A 233 1.98 7.18 -34.37
N SER A 234 1.14 7.84 -35.15
CA SER A 234 0.39 9.01 -34.72
C SER A 234 -0.47 8.72 -33.48
N PRO A 235 -0.60 9.71 -32.56
CA PRO A 235 -1.48 9.59 -31.41
C PRO A 235 -2.90 9.21 -31.80
N VAL A 236 -3.54 8.40 -30.96
CA VAL A 236 -4.94 8.01 -31.07
C VAL A 236 -5.74 8.75 -30.00
N GLU A 237 -7.05 8.82 -30.18
CA GLU A 237 -7.95 9.40 -29.18
C GLU A 237 -7.79 8.73 -27.81
N GLU A 238 -7.67 9.54 -26.77
CA GLU A 238 -7.43 9.12 -25.37
C GLU A 238 -8.46 8.11 -24.86
N LEU A 239 -9.70 8.18 -25.35
CA LEU A 239 -10.78 7.28 -24.94
C LEU A 239 -10.44 5.80 -25.14
N TYR A 240 -9.63 5.47 -26.15
CA TYR A 240 -9.20 4.09 -26.41
C TYR A 240 -8.25 3.55 -25.34
N CYS A 241 -7.35 4.40 -24.83
CA CYS A 241 -6.47 4.03 -23.72
C CYS A 241 -7.24 3.91 -22.41
N ARG A 242 -8.18 4.84 -22.16
CA ARG A 242 -8.99 4.90 -20.94
C ARG A 242 -9.95 3.72 -20.81
N THR A 243 -10.72 3.45 -21.85
CA THR A 243 -11.70 2.33 -21.88
C THR A 243 -11.04 0.98 -22.13
N ARG A 244 -9.74 0.97 -22.45
CA ARG A 244 -8.98 -0.21 -22.91
C ARG A 244 -9.64 -0.89 -24.12
N THR A 245 -10.41 -0.15 -24.92
CA THR A 245 -11.01 -0.67 -26.15
C THR A 245 -9.91 -0.95 -27.18
N PRO A 246 -9.90 -2.14 -27.79
CA PRO A 246 -8.91 -2.46 -28.79
C PRO A 246 -9.16 -1.66 -30.07
N LEU A 247 -8.07 -1.21 -30.69
CA LEU A 247 -8.05 -0.64 -32.03
C LEU A 247 -8.25 -1.78 -33.03
N SER A 248 -9.11 -1.55 -34.01
CA SER A 248 -9.43 -2.52 -35.06
C SER A 248 -9.45 -1.85 -36.43
N TYR A 249 -9.43 -2.68 -37.48
CA TYR A 249 -9.48 -2.21 -38.87
C TYR A 249 -10.66 -1.27 -39.14
N SER A 250 -11.84 -1.51 -38.56
CA SER A 250 -13.03 -0.67 -38.77
C SER A 250 -12.87 0.74 -38.18
N THR A 251 -12.17 0.85 -37.05
CA THR A 251 -11.95 2.13 -36.36
C THR A 251 -10.75 2.91 -36.91
N HIS A 252 -9.66 2.21 -37.26
CA HIS A 252 -8.38 2.82 -37.62
C HIS A 252 -7.74 2.08 -38.81
N PRO A 253 -8.34 2.12 -40.01
CA PRO A 253 -7.90 1.31 -41.15
C PRO A 253 -6.44 1.59 -41.56
N ALA A 254 -5.97 2.82 -41.37
CA ALA A 254 -4.60 3.23 -41.65
C ALA A 254 -3.55 2.45 -40.83
N LEU A 255 -3.85 2.08 -39.59
CA LEU A 255 -2.93 1.33 -38.72
C LEU A 255 -2.76 -0.14 -39.14
N PHE A 256 -3.67 -0.67 -39.94
CA PHE A 256 -3.70 -2.07 -40.38
C PHE A 256 -3.43 -2.23 -41.88
N SER A 257 -3.11 -1.13 -42.57
CA SER A 257 -2.84 -1.12 -44.01
C SER A 257 -1.42 -1.60 -44.35
N SER A 258 -0.49 -1.61 -43.38
CA SER A 258 0.85 -2.16 -43.55
C SER A 258 0.87 -3.65 -43.18
N SER A 259 1.35 -4.48 -44.11
CA SER A 259 1.31 -5.96 -44.14
C SER A 259 2.02 -6.69 -42.98
N SER A 260 2.46 -5.99 -41.93
CA SER A 260 3.23 -6.53 -40.80
C SER A 260 2.36 -6.96 -39.61
N LEU A 261 1.12 -6.48 -39.51
CA LEU A 261 0.24 -6.75 -38.38
C LEU A 261 -0.71 -7.92 -38.67
N ARG A 262 -0.25 -9.15 -38.37
CA ARG A 262 -1.08 -10.38 -38.40
C ARG A 262 -2.25 -10.38 -37.39
N SER A 263 -2.36 -9.37 -36.54
CA SER A 263 -3.36 -9.31 -35.47
C SER A 263 -4.63 -8.59 -35.92
N LYS A 264 -5.78 -9.20 -35.66
CA LYS A 264 -7.12 -8.61 -35.92
C LYS A 264 -7.40 -7.36 -35.08
N SER A 265 -6.62 -7.13 -34.02
CA SER A 265 -6.76 -5.95 -33.16
C SER A 265 -5.45 -5.58 -32.49
N ILE A 266 -5.29 -4.30 -32.15
CA ILE A 266 -4.11 -3.74 -31.48
C ILE A 266 -4.60 -3.02 -30.23
N ARG A 267 -3.87 -3.12 -29.12
CA ARG A 267 -4.23 -2.36 -27.91
C ARG A 267 -3.68 -0.94 -28.00
N ALA A 268 -4.48 0.04 -27.60
CA ALA A 268 -4.00 1.38 -27.30
C ALA A 268 -3.30 1.36 -25.93
N MET A 269 -2.24 2.13 -25.78
CA MET A 269 -1.50 2.27 -24.52
C MET A 269 -1.04 3.71 -24.29
N TRP A 270 -0.98 4.10 -23.02
CA TRP A 270 -0.36 5.35 -22.59
C TRP A 270 1.15 5.28 -22.76
N LYS A 271 1.74 6.36 -23.29
CA LYS A 271 3.19 6.59 -23.38
C LYS A 271 3.54 8.01 -22.98
N GLY A 272 4.73 8.20 -22.40
CA GLY A 272 5.09 9.49 -21.83
C GLY A 272 4.40 9.73 -20.49
N GLY A 273 4.55 10.97 -20.00
CA GLY A 273 4.00 11.40 -18.72
C GLY A 273 4.64 10.73 -17.50
N HIS A 274 4.12 11.08 -16.33
CA HIS A 274 4.54 10.58 -15.03
C HIS A 274 3.48 9.64 -14.45
N ASP A 275 3.74 8.33 -14.53
CA ASP A 275 2.84 7.30 -14.00
C ASP A 275 3.13 6.98 -12.53
N ILE A 276 2.43 7.64 -11.60
CA ILE A 276 2.60 7.36 -10.17
C ILE A 276 2.44 5.86 -9.90
N SER A 277 3.45 5.23 -9.29
CA SER A 277 3.44 3.79 -9.00
C SER A 277 2.26 3.41 -8.10
N GLY A 278 1.17 2.94 -8.71
CA GLY A 278 -0.02 2.49 -8.00
C GLY A 278 0.24 1.28 -7.10
N HIS A 279 1.21 0.43 -7.49
CA HIS A 279 1.64 -0.72 -6.69
C HIS A 279 2.38 -0.26 -5.42
N THR A 280 3.28 0.73 -5.54
CA THR A 280 3.94 1.32 -4.37
C THR A 280 2.91 1.98 -3.45
N PHE A 281 2.02 2.79 -4.03
CA PHE A 281 0.94 3.46 -3.29
C PHE A 281 0.08 2.48 -2.49
N ILE A 282 -0.50 1.47 -3.15
CA ILE A 282 -1.44 0.55 -2.49
C ILE A 282 -0.76 -0.32 -1.44
N MET A 283 0.47 -0.78 -1.68
CA MET A 283 1.22 -1.58 -0.72
C MET A 283 1.57 -0.79 0.53
N VAL A 284 1.98 0.47 0.37
CA VAL A 284 2.29 1.36 1.50
C VAL A 284 1.02 1.68 2.29
N LEU A 285 -0.06 2.08 1.62
CA LEU A 285 -1.33 2.40 2.29
C LEU A 285 -1.90 1.18 3.04
N SER A 286 -1.94 0.02 2.38
CA SER A 286 -2.41 -1.25 2.98
C SER A 286 -1.57 -1.68 4.18
N ALA A 287 -0.24 -1.65 4.06
CA ALA A 287 0.64 -2.03 5.16
C ALA A 287 0.49 -1.09 6.35
N LEU A 288 0.44 0.23 6.13
CA LEU A 288 0.30 1.21 7.21
C LEU A 288 -1.08 1.18 7.86
N LEU A 289 -2.15 0.97 7.09
CA LEU A 289 -3.50 0.78 7.65
C LEU A 289 -3.54 -0.42 8.60
N LEU A 290 -3.01 -1.56 8.16
CA LEU A 290 -2.96 -2.77 8.99
C LEU A 290 -2.04 -2.61 10.20
N LEU A 291 -0.89 -1.96 10.05
CA LEU A 291 0.04 -1.68 11.13
C LEU A 291 -0.56 -0.74 12.20
N GLU A 292 -1.30 0.28 11.76
CA GLU A 292 -2.03 1.19 12.65
C GLU A 292 -3.03 0.44 13.53
N ASP A 293 -3.84 -0.42 12.91
CA ASP A 293 -4.90 -1.16 13.58
C ASP A 293 -4.41 -2.34 14.43
N ILE A 294 -3.27 -2.94 14.09
CA ILE A 294 -2.68 -4.05 14.86
C ILE A 294 -1.74 -3.56 15.97
N SER A 295 -1.26 -2.32 15.91
CA SER A 295 -0.23 -1.79 16.82
C SER A 295 -0.47 -2.06 18.31
N PRO A 296 -1.69 -1.93 18.88
CA PRO A 296 -1.91 -2.19 20.31
C PRO A 296 -1.83 -3.66 20.69
N TYR A 297 -1.95 -4.56 19.70
CA TYR A 297 -2.07 -6.00 19.88
C TYR A 297 -0.73 -6.73 19.65
N LEU A 298 0.28 -6.05 19.12
CA LEU A 298 1.59 -6.65 18.83
C LEU A 298 2.27 -7.23 20.07
N ALA A 299 2.14 -6.58 21.23
CA ALA A 299 2.73 -7.02 22.48
C ALA A 299 2.22 -8.40 22.95
N ALA A 300 0.97 -8.73 22.62
CA ALA A 300 0.37 -9.99 23.03
C ALA A 300 0.86 -11.18 22.21
N LEU A 301 1.34 -10.95 20.99
CA LEU A 301 1.90 -12.00 20.13
C LEU A 301 3.42 -12.07 20.23
N LEU A 302 4.10 -10.93 20.20
CA LEU A 302 5.57 -10.85 20.23
C LEU A 302 6.14 -10.94 21.65
N GLY A 303 5.29 -10.86 22.67
CA GLY A 303 5.67 -10.82 24.06
C GLY A 303 6.00 -9.39 24.52
N PRO A 304 5.55 -8.99 25.74
CA PRO A 304 5.79 -7.65 26.26
C PRO A 304 7.26 -7.34 26.50
N ASP A 305 8.08 -8.38 26.65
CA ASP A 305 9.52 -8.26 26.86
C ASP A 305 10.35 -8.14 25.59
N SER A 306 9.73 -8.30 24.42
CA SER A 306 10.41 -8.15 23.14
C SER A 306 10.98 -6.73 22.98
N LEU A 307 12.21 -6.66 22.51
CA LEU A 307 12.89 -5.39 22.18
C LEU A 307 12.08 -4.56 21.20
N ILE A 308 11.40 -5.21 20.25
CA ILE A 308 10.54 -4.56 19.26
C ILE A 308 9.37 -3.86 19.95
N VAL A 309 8.69 -4.55 20.87
CA VAL A 309 7.52 -4.01 21.59
C VAL A 309 7.93 -2.85 22.50
N LYS A 310 9.02 -3.01 23.26
CA LYS A 310 9.54 -1.96 24.17
C LYS A 310 10.05 -0.72 23.43
N SER A 311 10.64 -0.91 22.25
CA SER A 311 11.17 0.19 21.44
C SER A 311 10.08 0.94 20.67
N LEU A 312 9.08 0.22 20.15
CA LEU A 312 8.04 0.81 19.30
C LEU A 312 6.85 1.34 20.11
N LEU A 313 6.33 0.57 21.04
CA LEU A 313 5.01 0.82 21.64
C LEU A 313 5.13 1.37 23.06
N PRO A 314 4.47 2.51 23.36
CA PRO A 314 4.39 2.97 24.74
C PRO A 314 3.68 1.95 25.65
N GLN A 315 4.22 1.70 26.85
CA GLN A 315 3.72 0.64 27.74
C GLN A 315 2.21 0.69 28.01
N GLY A 316 1.64 1.90 28.17
CA GLY A 316 0.22 2.05 28.50
C GLY A 316 -0.75 1.64 27.38
N THR A 317 -0.38 1.75 26.11
CA THR A 317 -1.32 1.54 24.98
C THR A 317 -1.62 0.06 24.76
N TRP A 318 -0.58 -0.78 24.76
CA TRP A 318 -0.76 -2.22 24.53
C TRP A 318 -1.29 -2.97 25.75
N LEU A 319 -1.00 -2.50 26.98
CA LEU A 319 -1.55 -3.10 28.21
C LEU A 319 -3.08 -2.97 28.25
N GLN A 320 -3.61 -1.80 27.90
CA GLN A 320 -5.06 -1.58 27.85
C GLN A 320 -5.75 -2.41 26.78
N ALA A 321 -5.15 -2.51 25.58
CA ALA A 321 -5.68 -3.34 24.51
C ALA A 321 -5.64 -4.84 24.87
N ALA A 322 -4.55 -5.30 25.46
CA ALA A 322 -4.41 -6.69 25.91
C ALA A 322 -5.46 -7.06 26.98
N ALA A 323 -5.77 -6.15 27.91
CA ALA A 323 -6.76 -6.38 28.96
C ALA A 323 -8.21 -6.44 28.45
N ARG A 324 -8.53 -5.70 27.37
CA ARG A 324 -9.89 -5.66 26.78
C ARG A 324 -10.17 -6.81 25.82
N THR A 325 -9.13 -7.51 25.37
CA THR A 325 -9.23 -8.50 24.29
C THR A 325 -9.35 -9.91 24.84
N ASN A 326 -10.29 -10.69 24.32
CA ASN A 326 -10.35 -12.12 24.59
C ASN A 326 -9.38 -12.88 23.67
N TRP A 327 -8.24 -13.31 24.22
CA TRP A 327 -7.14 -13.94 23.48
C TRP A 327 -7.40 -15.40 23.09
N THR A 328 -8.46 -15.61 22.32
CA THR A 328 -8.76 -16.90 21.68
C THR A 328 -7.68 -17.28 20.64
N PRO A 329 -7.55 -18.56 20.27
CA PRO A 329 -6.68 -18.96 19.16
C PRO A 329 -6.98 -18.21 17.86
N ALA A 330 -8.25 -17.89 17.60
CA ALA A 330 -8.67 -17.10 16.44
C ALA A 330 -8.18 -15.65 16.50
N ALA A 331 -8.23 -15.00 17.67
CA ALA A 331 -7.70 -13.64 17.86
C ALA A 331 -6.18 -13.59 17.62
N LYS A 332 -5.43 -14.56 18.16
CA LYS A 332 -3.98 -14.69 17.89
C LYS A 332 -3.71 -14.95 16.42
N GLY A 333 -4.50 -15.83 15.80
CA GLY A 333 -4.44 -16.13 14.37
C GLY A 333 -4.68 -14.90 13.49
N ALA A 334 -5.66 -14.05 13.84
CA ALA A 334 -5.95 -12.81 13.11
C ALA A 334 -4.78 -11.81 13.16
N VAL A 335 -4.15 -11.64 14.33
CA VAL A 335 -2.95 -10.81 14.50
C VAL A 335 -1.79 -11.38 13.67
N ALA A 336 -1.54 -12.69 13.78
CA ALA A 336 -0.46 -13.35 13.03
C ALA A 336 -0.67 -13.28 11.50
N ALA A 337 -1.90 -13.53 11.02
CA ALA A 337 -2.24 -13.45 9.60
C ALA A 337 -2.06 -12.03 9.06
N THR A 338 -2.45 -11.02 9.84
CA THR A 338 -2.26 -9.61 9.48
C THR A 338 -0.77 -9.26 9.38
N LEU A 339 0.04 -9.70 10.35
CA LEU A 339 1.50 -9.50 10.30
C LEU A 339 2.14 -10.22 9.10
N GLY A 340 1.69 -11.44 8.80
CA GLY A 340 2.12 -12.17 7.61
C GLY A 340 1.78 -11.42 6.32
N LEU A 341 0.57 -10.83 6.25
CA LEU A 341 0.14 -10.03 5.11
C LEU A 341 0.93 -8.72 4.98
N VAL A 342 1.23 -8.03 6.09
CA VAL A 342 2.13 -6.87 6.09
C VAL A 342 3.53 -7.27 5.60
N GLY A 343 4.05 -8.41 6.06
CA GLY A 343 5.32 -8.96 5.56
C GLY A 343 5.30 -9.24 4.06
N LEU A 344 4.18 -9.78 3.55
CA LEU A 344 3.98 -9.98 2.11
C LEU A 344 3.94 -8.64 1.34
N TRP A 345 3.25 -7.62 1.87
CA TRP A 345 3.25 -6.28 1.28
C TRP A 345 4.63 -5.65 1.28
N SER A 346 5.39 -5.78 2.36
CA SER A 346 6.79 -5.33 2.40
C SER A 346 7.66 -6.03 1.36
N TRP A 347 7.51 -7.35 1.19
CA TRP A 347 8.23 -8.11 0.18
C TRP A 347 7.85 -7.69 -1.24
N MET A 348 6.55 -7.55 -1.53
CA MET A 348 6.09 -7.12 -2.85
C MET A 348 6.45 -5.66 -3.14
N LEU A 349 6.47 -4.80 -2.12
CA LEU A 349 6.96 -3.42 -2.21
C LEU A 349 8.44 -3.39 -2.58
N LEU A 350 9.28 -4.24 -1.97
CA LEU A 350 10.69 -4.37 -2.32
C LEU A 350 10.87 -4.80 -3.78
N ASN A 351 10.16 -5.85 -4.22
CA ASN A 351 10.24 -6.32 -5.60
C ASN A 351 9.75 -5.27 -6.59
N THR A 352 8.74 -4.48 -6.23
CA THR A 352 8.28 -3.33 -7.01
C THR A 352 9.38 -2.28 -7.11
N ALA A 353 10.01 -1.93 -5.99
CA ALA A 353 11.10 -0.97 -5.95
C ALA A 353 12.33 -1.44 -6.75
N ILE A 354 12.57 -2.76 -6.84
CA ILE A 354 13.68 -3.33 -7.61
C ILE A 354 13.35 -3.41 -9.11
N TYR A 355 12.20 -3.92 -9.53
CA TYR A 355 11.99 -4.33 -10.94
C TYR A 355 11.04 -3.47 -11.77
N PHE A 356 10.09 -2.78 -11.15
CA PHE A 356 9.00 -2.11 -11.86
C PHE A 356 9.05 -0.60 -11.67
N HIS A 357 8.50 0.17 -12.61
CA HIS A 357 8.47 1.64 -12.58
C HIS A 357 9.84 2.33 -12.62
N THR A 358 9.84 3.61 -12.98
CA THR A 358 11.02 4.48 -12.90
C THR A 358 11.29 4.90 -11.44
N PRO A 359 12.51 5.35 -11.09
CA PRO A 359 12.80 5.84 -9.74
C PRO A 359 11.85 6.95 -9.27
N GLN A 360 11.49 7.89 -10.14
CA GLN A 360 10.60 9.01 -9.85
C GLN A 360 9.18 8.52 -9.56
N GLU A 361 8.67 7.59 -10.38
CA GLU A 361 7.35 6.98 -10.23
C GLU A 361 7.22 6.24 -8.88
N LYS A 362 8.26 5.50 -8.46
CA LYS A 362 8.33 4.84 -7.15
C LYS A 362 8.26 5.84 -6.00
N VAL A 363 9.08 6.90 -6.05
CA VAL A 363 9.12 7.93 -5.00
C VAL A 363 7.78 8.65 -4.89
N SER A 364 7.15 8.99 -6.02
CA SER A 364 5.82 9.61 -6.01
C SER A 364 4.75 8.68 -5.43
N GLY A 365 4.78 7.39 -5.74
CA GLY A 365 3.86 6.41 -5.16
C GLY A 365 4.03 6.26 -3.65
N LEU A 366 5.27 6.28 -3.15
CA LEU A 366 5.56 6.29 -1.71
C LEU A 366 5.00 7.55 -1.06
N PHE A 367 5.25 8.72 -1.64
CA PHE A 367 4.77 10.00 -1.12
C PHE A 367 3.24 10.03 -1.01
N VAL A 368 2.52 9.63 -2.07
CA VAL A 368 1.05 9.57 -2.06
C VAL A 368 0.55 8.57 -1.02
N GLY A 369 1.20 7.41 -0.88
CA GLY A 369 0.84 6.41 0.14
C GLY A 369 1.02 6.92 1.57
N LEU A 370 2.12 7.63 1.85
CA LEU A 370 2.38 8.25 3.15
C LEU A 370 1.40 9.40 3.44
N ALA A 371 1.15 10.26 2.45
CA ALA A 371 0.19 11.35 2.57
C ALA A 371 -1.22 10.81 2.86
N ALA A 372 -1.65 9.77 2.15
CA ALA A 372 -2.92 9.09 2.39
C ALA A 372 -3.00 8.54 3.83
N TRP A 373 -1.93 7.90 4.31
CA TRP A 373 -1.88 7.38 5.68
C TRP A 373 -1.88 8.49 6.75
N LEU A 374 -1.26 9.64 6.49
CA LEU A 374 -1.27 10.79 7.41
C LEU A 374 -2.67 11.38 7.59
N LEU A 375 -3.55 11.27 6.59
CA LEU A 375 -4.95 11.69 6.68
C LEU A 375 -5.81 10.72 7.50
N LEU A 376 -5.30 9.53 7.82
CA LEU A 376 -6.05 8.57 8.64
C LEU A 376 -6.05 9.01 10.11
N PRO A 377 -7.19 8.92 10.82
CA PRO A 377 -7.29 9.25 12.23
C PRO A 377 -6.22 8.55 13.08
N LYS A 378 -5.45 9.30 13.86
CA LYS A 378 -4.45 8.75 14.79
C LYS A 378 -5.05 8.59 16.19
N GLY A 379 -4.74 7.48 16.87
CA GLY A 379 -5.16 7.22 18.25
C GLY A 379 -6.02 5.97 18.42
N ASN A 380 -5.79 5.22 19.49
CA ASN A 380 -6.63 4.09 19.92
C ASN A 380 -7.03 4.29 21.37
#